data_AF-A0A2D4H3P1-F1
#
_entry.id   AF-A0A2D4H3P1-F1
#
_cell.length_a   1.000
_cell.length_b   1.000
_cell.length_c   1.000
_cell.angle_alpha   90.00
_cell.angle_beta   90.00
_cell.angle_gamma   90.00
#
_symmetry.space_group_name_H-M   'P 1'
#
loop_
_entity.id
_entity.type
_entity.pdbx_description
1 polymer ?
#
loop_
_entity_poly.entity_id
_entity_poly.type
_entity_poly.pdbx_seq_one_letter_code
_entity_poly.pdbx_strand_id
1 'polypeptide(L)'
;SVAPGELVQILTTLIEEMEEKGNQLKFSGLRKQVSASELFDSHIINQATLSELAQGTKTVEEVTEMDSVKRYLAGNSCIAGVLVPFRTDPSKSEKMTIYQAMWKGILRPGTALVLLEAQAATGFVTDPLANKKLSVDDAVSVELVGAELREKLLSAERAVTGYKDPYTGNKLSLFQAMKKGLIVKEHGIRLLEAQIATGGIIDPVHSHRLPVEVAYKRGYFDEEMNRILSDPTDDTKGFFDPNTHENLTYLQLLQRCLPDPE
;
A
#
# COMPACT_ATOMS: atom_id res chain seq x y z
N SER A 1 46.91 26.95 -1.52
CA SER A 1 45.49 27.35 -1.42
C SER A 1 44.76 26.67 -2.55
N VAL A 2 43.75 25.85 -2.25
CA VAL A 2 42.88 25.28 -3.30
C VAL A 2 42.16 26.43 -3.99
N ALA A 3 42.22 26.51 -5.31
CA ALA A 3 41.56 27.59 -6.03
C ALA A 3 40.03 27.46 -5.87
N PRO A 4 39.26 28.56 -5.76
CA PRO A 4 37.80 28.47 -5.64
C PRO A 4 37.13 27.62 -6.71
N GLY A 5 37.67 27.62 -7.94
CA GLY A 5 37.19 26.76 -9.04
C GLY A 5 37.45 25.26 -8.84
N GLU A 6 38.60 24.88 -8.26
CA GLU A 6 38.89 23.48 -7.92
C GLU A 6 37.94 22.97 -6.83
N LEU A 7 37.60 23.81 -5.87
CA LEU A 7 36.72 23.45 -4.76
C LEU A 7 35.27 23.20 -5.24
N VAL A 8 34.78 24.04 -6.16
CA VAL A 8 33.48 23.84 -6.82
C VAL A 8 33.48 22.53 -7.61
N GLN A 9 34.54 22.25 -8.37
CA GLN A 9 34.60 21.04 -9.20
C GLN A 9 34.62 19.76 -8.35
N ILE A 10 35.39 19.75 -7.26
CA ILE A 10 35.39 18.63 -6.30
C ILE A 10 33.99 18.43 -5.69
N LEU A 11 33.32 19.51 -5.28
CA LEU A 11 31.97 19.43 -4.71
C LEU A 11 30.96 18.87 -5.73
N THR A 12 31.01 19.33 -6.98
CA THR A 12 30.11 18.83 -8.03
C THR A 12 30.31 17.33 -8.25
N THR A 13 31.56 16.88 -8.39
CA THR A 13 31.87 15.45 -8.59
C THR A 13 31.40 14.59 -7.42
N LEU A 14 31.59 15.06 -6.17
CA LEU A 14 31.10 14.34 -4.99
C LEU A 14 29.57 14.24 -4.97
N ILE A 15 28.85 15.29 -5.38
CA ILE A 15 27.39 15.27 -5.46
C ILE A 15 26.93 14.27 -6.53
N GLU A 16 27.53 14.30 -7.71
CA GLU A 16 27.22 13.37 -8.82
C GLU A 16 27.47 11.91 -8.41
N GLU A 17 28.61 11.60 -7.76
CA GLU A 17 28.91 10.27 -7.26
C GLU A 17 27.92 9.80 -6.19
N MET A 18 27.50 10.70 -5.29
CA MET A 18 26.50 10.39 -4.28
C MET A 18 25.12 10.11 -4.89
N GLU A 19 24.71 10.90 -5.88
CA GLU A 19 23.45 10.72 -6.60
C GLU A 19 23.45 9.41 -7.39
N GLU A 20 24.55 9.09 -8.08
CA GLU A 20 24.69 7.84 -8.83
C GLU A 20 24.61 6.62 -7.90
N LYS A 21 25.35 6.64 -6.78
CA LYS A 21 25.29 5.56 -5.78
C LYS A 21 23.89 5.43 -5.16
N GLY A 22 23.25 6.53 -4.81
CA GLY A 22 21.89 6.54 -4.30
C GLY A 22 20.89 5.94 -5.29
N ASN A 23 21.10 6.15 -6.58
CA ASN A 23 20.30 5.56 -7.65
C ASN A 23 20.58 4.07 -7.87
N GLN A 24 21.80 3.59 -7.61
CA GLN A 24 22.16 2.17 -7.73
C GLN A 24 21.67 1.32 -6.56
N LEU A 25 21.57 1.88 -5.36
CA LEU A 25 21.05 1.17 -4.18
C LEU A 25 19.53 1.02 -4.26
N LYS A 26 19.05 -0.23 -4.29
CA LYS A 26 17.65 -0.57 -4.55
C LYS A 26 17.01 -1.33 -3.38
N PHE A 27 15.79 -0.92 -3.05
CA PHE A 27 14.90 -1.54 -2.07
C PHE A 27 13.75 -2.24 -2.77
N SER A 28 13.17 -3.28 -2.16
CA SER A 28 11.96 -3.92 -2.67
C SER A 28 10.73 -3.09 -2.33
N GLY A 29 10.04 -2.56 -3.33
CA GLY A 29 8.73 -1.92 -3.19
C GLY A 29 7.57 -2.91 -3.42
N LEU A 30 6.39 -2.38 -3.72
CA LEU A 30 5.15 -3.15 -3.88
C LEU A 30 5.11 -3.96 -5.18
N ARG A 31 5.67 -3.43 -6.27
CA ARG A 31 5.72 -4.06 -7.60
C ARG A 31 7.05 -3.87 -8.30
N LYS A 32 7.86 -2.90 -7.86
CA LYS A 32 9.15 -2.55 -8.45
C LYS A 32 10.16 -2.24 -7.37
N GLN A 33 11.42 -2.18 -7.76
CA GLN A 33 12.48 -1.68 -6.89
C GLN A 33 12.41 -0.15 -6.75
N VAL A 34 12.76 0.35 -5.56
CA VAL A 34 12.79 1.77 -5.18
C VAL A 34 14.25 2.17 -4.93
N SER A 35 14.73 3.29 -5.47
CA SER A 35 16.11 3.75 -5.16
C SER A 35 16.21 4.40 -3.78
N ALA A 36 17.42 4.43 -3.21
CA ALA A 36 17.69 5.21 -2.01
C ALA A 36 17.41 6.71 -2.24
N SER A 37 17.75 7.24 -3.42
CA SER A 37 17.43 8.63 -3.79
C SER A 37 15.93 8.90 -3.77
N GLU A 38 15.11 7.99 -4.29
CA GLU A 38 13.64 8.16 -4.25
C GLU A 38 13.11 8.12 -2.80
N LEU A 39 13.64 7.24 -1.95
CA LEU A 39 13.26 7.24 -0.53
C LEU A 39 13.65 8.55 0.16
N PHE A 40 14.76 9.17 -0.23
CA PHE A 40 15.18 10.47 0.28
C PHE A 40 14.29 11.61 -0.24
N ASP A 41 14.01 11.65 -1.54
CA ASP A 41 13.12 12.65 -2.16
C ASP A 41 11.69 12.56 -1.62
N SER A 42 11.26 11.34 -1.27
CA SER A 42 10.00 11.06 -0.57
C SER A 42 10.05 11.30 0.94
N HIS A 43 11.15 11.82 1.48
CA HIS A 43 11.34 12.13 2.91
C HIS A 43 11.13 10.91 3.83
N ILE A 44 11.37 9.70 3.31
CA ILE A 44 11.27 8.43 4.06
C ILE A 44 12.59 8.15 4.79
N ILE A 45 13.72 8.48 4.16
CA ILE A 45 15.04 8.49 4.78
C ILE A 45 15.60 9.91 4.79
N ASN A 46 16.50 10.20 5.74
CA ASN A 46 17.16 11.50 5.82
C ASN A 46 18.55 11.46 5.14
N GLN A 47 19.21 12.63 5.07
CA GLN A 47 20.51 12.78 4.43
C GLN A 47 21.59 11.90 5.07
N ALA A 48 21.54 11.71 6.40
CA ALA A 48 22.50 10.88 7.12
C ALA A 48 22.39 9.42 6.67
N THR A 49 21.18 8.86 6.66
CA THR A 49 20.92 7.48 6.20
C THR A 49 21.30 7.27 4.73
N LEU A 50 20.98 8.23 3.85
CA LEU A 50 21.41 8.17 2.44
C LEU A 50 22.95 8.16 2.32
N SER A 51 23.64 8.96 3.12
CA SER A 51 25.11 9.03 3.11
C SER A 51 25.74 7.75 3.66
N GLU A 52 25.20 7.19 4.74
CA GLU A 52 25.63 5.90 5.30
C GLU A 52 25.48 4.75 4.29
N LEU A 53 24.36 4.74 3.55
CA LEU A 53 24.12 3.82 2.45
C LEU A 53 25.15 3.99 1.32
N ALA A 54 25.41 5.22 0.86
CA ALA A 54 26.37 5.51 -0.20
C ALA A 54 27.84 5.20 0.19
N GLN A 55 28.15 5.28 1.48
CA GLN A 55 29.46 4.93 2.04
C GLN A 55 29.59 3.42 2.35
N GLY A 56 28.48 2.68 2.35
CA GLY A 56 28.45 1.26 2.69
C GLY A 56 28.59 0.97 4.18
N THR A 57 28.42 1.98 5.05
CA THR A 57 28.43 1.79 6.51
C THR A 57 27.11 1.23 7.03
N LYS A 58 26.05 1.32 6.23
CA LYS A 58 24.74 0.72 6.49
C LYS A 58 24.26 -0.01 5.25
N THR A 59 23.66 -1.19 5.42
CA THR A 59 23.18 -1.98 4.28
C THR A 59 21.72 -1.67 3.93
N VAL A 60 21.29 -2.09 2.73
CA VAL A 60 19.90 -2.00 2.29
C VAL A 60 18.98 -2.77 3.24
N GLU A 61 19.40 -3.94 3.69
CA GLU A 61 18.65 -4.80 4.61
C GLU A 61 18.46 -4.11 5.97
N GLU A 62 19.53 -3.52 6.53
CA GLU A 62 19.45 -2.80 7.81
C GLU A 62 18.52 -1.58 7.74
N VAL A 63 18.51 -0.85 6.62
CA VAL A 63 17.58 0.26 6.42
C VAL A 63 16.16 -0.23 6.17
N THR A 64 15.98 -1.36 5.48
CA THR A 64 14.65 -1.95 5.20
C THR A 64 13.95 -2.39 6.49
N GLU A 65 14.68 -2.90 7.48
CA GLU A 65 14.12 -3.33 8.76
C GLU A 65 13.83 -2.18 9.73
N MET A 66 14.17 -0.93 9.39
CA MET A 66 13.72 0.22 10.17
C MET A 66 12.20 0.39 10.01
N ASP A 67 11.44 0.38 11.12
CA ASP A 67 9.97 0.56 11.09
C ASP A 67 9.52 1.80 10.31
N SER A 68 10.30 2.88 10.39
CA SER A 68 10.06 4.13 9.66
C SER A 68 10.14 3.97 8.14
N VAL A 69 10.88 2.99 7.63
CA VAL A 69 11.06 2.71 6.20
C VAL A 69 10.16 1.56 5.75
N LYS A 70 10.10 0.47 6.53
CA LYS A 70 9.30 -0.73 6.27
C LYS A 70 7.84 -0.41 5.97
N ARG A 71 7.25 0.49 6.77
CA ARG A 71 5.86 0.96 6.60
C ARG A 71 5.61 1.61 5.23
N TYR A 72 6.63 2.22 4.62
CA TYR A 72 6.48 2.89 3.33
C TYR A 72 6.83 1.97 2.16
N LEU A 73 7.75 1.02 2.33
CA LEU A 73 8.06 0.04 1.29
C LEU A 73 6.97 -1.03 1.14
N ALA A 74 6.51 -1.60 2.25
CA ALA A 74 5.58 -2.75 2.25
C ALA A 74 4.18 -2.41 2.76
N GLY A 75 4.00 -1.31 3.49
CA GLY A 75 2.78 -1.03 4.24
C GLY A 75 2.72 -1.78 5.59
N ASN A 76 1.71 -1.42 6.37
CA ASN A 76 1.26 -2.16 7.54
C ASN A 76 0.32 -3.29 7.12
N SER A 77 0.06 -4.23 8.03
CA SER A 77 -0.88 -5.33 7.80
C SER A 77 -2.28 -4.81 7.46
N CYS A 78 -2.90 -5.43 6.45
CA CYS A 78 -4.30 -5.26 6.10
C CYS A 78 -5.14 -6.38 6.75
N ILE A 79 -6.46 -6.33 6.60
CA ILE A 79 -7.35 -7.44 6.98
C ILE A 79 -7.07 -8.63 6.07
N ALA A 80 -6.29 -9.59 6.56
CA ALA A 80 -5.76 -10.72 5.77
C ALA A 80 -6.79 -11.86 5.57
N GLY A 81 -7.70 -12.04 6.51
CA GLY A 81 -8.58 -13.21 6.58
C GLY A 81 -9.61 -13.08 7.68
N VAL A 82 -10.22 -14.19 8.05
CA VAL A 82 -11.16 -14.28 9.18
C VAL A 82 -10.75 -15.41 10.13
N LEU A 83 -11.08 -15.22 11.40
CA LEU A 83 -11.01 -16.24 12.44
C LEU A 83 -12.44 -16.66 12.77
N VAL A 84 -12.74 -17.95 12.59
CA VAL A 84 -14.08 -18.50 12.76
C VAL A 84 -14.08 -19.47 13.92
N PRO A 85 -14.81 -19.21 15.02
CA PRO A 85 -14.86 -20.13 16.15
C PRO A 85 -15.39 -21.52 15.74
N PHE A 86 -14.77 -22.59 16.25
CA PHE A 86 -15.28 -23.94 15.99
C PHE A 86 -16.62 -24.14 16.71
N ARG A 87 -17.57 -24.80 16.04
CA ARG A 87 -18.89 -25.09 16.62
C ARG A 87 -18.83 -25.95 17.88
N THR A 88 -17.84 -26.84 17.96
CA THR A 88 -17.64 -27.78 19.07
C THR A 88 -16.86 -27.17 20.24
N ASP A 89 -16.09 -26.10 19.99
CA ASP A 89 -15.25 -25.45 20.99
C ASP A 89 -15.01 -23.98 20.60
N PRO A 90 -15.81 -23.04 21.13
CA PRO A 90 -15.68 -21.62 20.83
C PRO A 90 -14.36 -20.99 21.29
N SER A 91 -13.56 -21.66 22.12
CA SER A 91 -12.23 -21.19 22.52
C SER A 91 -11.19 -21.37 21.42
N LYS A 92 -11.49 -22.19 20.41
CA LYS A 92 -10.65 -22.42 19.24
C LYS A 92 -11.26 -21.75 18.02
N SER A 93 -10.41 -21.21 17.15
CA SER A 93 -10.83 -20.61 15.88
C SER A 93 -10.10 -21.24 14.70
N GLU A 94 -10.80 -21.39 13.59
CA GLU A 94 -10.25 -21.75 12.28
C GLU A 94 -9.87 -20.47 11.54
N LYS A 95 -8.60 -20.36 11.15
CA LYS A 95 -8.10 -19.30 10.26
C LYS A 95 -8.54 -19.61 8.83
N MET A 96 -9.11 -18.63 8.13
CA MET A 96 -9.55 -18.79 6.74
C MET A 96 -9.21 -17.56 5.91
N THR A 97 -9.02 -17.76 4.61
CA THR A 97 -8.96 -16.65 3.64
C THR A 97 -10.35 -15.99 3.52
N ILE A 98 -10.40 -14.73 3.08
CA ILE A 98 -11.68 -14.03 2.83
C ILE A 98 -12.53 -14.79 1.79
N TYR A 99 -11.88 -15.32 0.75
CA TYR A 99 -12.55 -16.05 -0.32
C TYR A 99 -13.13 -17.39 0.16
N GLN A 100 -12.40 -18.14 1.00
CA GLN A 100 -12.93 -19.35 1.64
C GLN A 100 -14.14 -19.04 2.53
N ALA A 101 -14.07 -17.96 3.32
CA ALA A 101 -15.16 -17.54 4.18
C ALA A 101 -16.42 -17.13 3.38
N MET A 102 -16.24 -16.53 2.19
CA MET A 102 -17.33 -16.25 1.25
C MET A 102 -18.02 -17.54 0.79
N TRP A 103 -17.25 -18.52 0.31
CA TRP A 103 -17.80 -19.78 -0.20
C TRP A 103 -18.47 -20.63 0.89
N LYS A 104 -17.95 -20.58 2.12
CA LYS A 104 -18.57 -21.23 3.28
C LYS A 104 -19.80 -20.48 3.81
N GLY A 105 -20.18 -19.33 3.23
CA GLY A 105 -21.33 -18.53 3.63
C GLY A 105 -21.15 -17.76 4.94
N ILE A 106 -19.92 -17.64 5.42
CA ILE A 106 -19.54 -16.90 6.64
C ILE A 106 -19.52 -15.40 6.34
N LEU A 107 -18.99 -15.04 5.18
CA LEU A 107 -19.07 -13.69 4.63
C LEU A 107 -20.06 -13.65 3.47
N ARG A 108 -20.86 -12.58 3.42
CA ARG A 108 -21.68 -12.29 2.23
C ARG A 108 -20.76 -11.98 1.05
N PRO A 109 -21.11 -12.36 -0.20
CA PRO A 109 -20.29 -12.09 -1.37
C PRO A 109 -19.89 -10.61 -1.54
N GLY A 110 -20.81 -9.69 -1.25
CA GLY A 110 -20.52 -8.25 -1.26
C GLY A 110 -19.43 -7.87 -0.26
N THR A 111 -19.58 -8.26 1.01
CA THR A 111 -18.58 -7.98 2.06
C THR A 111 -17.21 -8.57 1.74
N ALA A 112 -17.17 -9.81 1.26
CA ALA A 112 -15.93 -10.49 0.89
C ALA A 112 -15.21 -9.78 -0.27
N LEU A 113 -15.96 -9.40 -1.33
CA LEU A 113 -15.40 -8.67 -2.46
C LEU A 113 -14.76 -7.35 -2.02
N VAL A 114 -15.43 -6.58 -1.16
CA VAL A 114 -14.93 -5.29 -0.68
C VAL A 114 -13.62 -5.44 0.11
N LEU A 115 -13.50 -6.49 0.93
CA LEU A 115 -12.26 -6.76 1.66
C LEU A 115 -11.13 -7.22 0.73
N LEU A 116 -11.43 -8.05 -0.28
CA LEU A 116 -10.45 -8.47 -1.29
C LEU A 116 -10.00 -7.30 -2.19
N GLU A 117 -10.90 -6.38 -2.56
CA GLU A 117 -10.55 -5.15 -3.27
C GLU A 117 -9.62 -4.26 -2.42
N ALA A 118 -9.87 -4.16 -1.10
CA ALA A 118 -8.98 -3.45 -0.19
C ALA A 118 -7.59 -4.10 -0.10
N GLN A 119 -7.50 -5.44 -0.07
CA GLN A 119 -6.21 -6.14 -0.14
C GLN A 119 -5.46 -5.81 -1.45
N ALA A 120 -6.14 -5.95 -2.60
CA ALA A 120 -5.55 -5.64 -3.90
C ALA A 120 -5.09 -4.16 -4.01
N ALA A 121 -5.87 -3.22 -3.48
CA ALA A 121 -5.57 -1.79 -3.51
C ALA A 121 -4.50 -1.33 -2.50
N THR A 122 -4.17 -2.16 -1.50
CA THR A 122 -3.14 -1.87 -0.48
C THR A 122 -1.82 -2.59 -0.73
N GLY A 123 -1.76 -3.41 -1.77
CA GLY A 123 -0.53 -4.02 -2.24
C GLY A 123 -0.75 -5.41 -2.79
N PHE A 124 -1.42 -6.30 -2.06
CA PHE A 124 -1.41 -7.73 -2.39
C PHE A 124 -2.65 -8.44 -1.88
N VAL A 125 -3.09 -9.46 -2.61
CA VAL A 125 -4.01 -10.46 -2.07
C VAL A 125 -3.22 -11.34 -1.09
N THR A 126 -3.73 -11.50 0.12
CA THR A 126 -3.01 -12.17 1.20
C THR A 126 -3.55 -13.57 1.42
N ASP A 127 -2.65 -14.55 1.48
CA ASP A 127 -2.92 -15.88 2.00
C ASP A 127 -2.45 -15.93 3.47
N PRO A 128 -3.36 -15.82 4.45
CA PRO A 128 -3.02 -15.90 5.87
C PRO A 128 -2.62 -17.31 6.33
N LEU A 129 -2.86 -18.36 5.52
CA LEU A 129 -2.47 -19.73 5.87
C LEU A 129 -1.02 -20.02 5.50
N ALA A 130 -0.57 -19.48 4.36
CA ALA A 130 0.80 -19.64 3.89
C ALA A 130 1.70 -18.43 4.19
N ASN A 131 1.16 -17.37 4.80
CA ASN A 131 1.80 -16.06 4.98
C ASN A 131 2.39 -15.51 3.67
N LYS A 132 1.61 -15.57 2.58
CA LYS A 132 2.01 -15.12 1.24
C LYS A 132 1.26 -13.88 0.82
N LYS A 133 1.96 -13.03 0.07
CA LYS A 133 1.43 -11.82 -0.56
C LYS A 133 1.57 -11.99 -2.07
N LEU A 134 0.44 -11.97 -2.78
CA LEU A 134 0.37 -12.27 -4.21
C LEU A 134 -0.22 -11.09 -4.99
N SER A 135 0.20 -10.95 -6.25
CA SER A 135 -0.55 -10.13 -7.20
C SER A 135 -1.93 -10.76 -7.44
N VAL A 136 -2.87 -10.01 -8.02
CA VAL A 136 -4.20 -10.56 -8.33
C VAL A 136 -4.10 -11.74 -9.30
N ASP A 137 -3.28 -11.63 -10.35
CA ASP A 137 -3.09 -12.70 -11.33
C ASP A 137 -2.44 -13.94 -10.71
N ASP A 138 -1.46 -13.77 -9.82
CA ASP A 138 -0.84 -14.90 -9.11
C ASP A 138 -1.83 -15.57 -8.16
N ALA A 139 -2.63 -14.77 -7.42
CA ALA A 139 -3.65 -15.27 -6.50
C ALA A 139 -4.73 -16.09 -7.23
N VAL A 140 -5.13 -15.69 -8.44
CA VAL A 140 -6.03 -16.47 -9.30
C VAL A 140 -5.34 -17.74 -9.78
N SER A 141 -4.07 -17.65 -10.20
CA SER A 141 -3.31 -18.78 -10.75
C SER A 141 -3.08 -19.91 -9.74
N VAL A 142 -2.98 -19.57 -8.45
CA VAL A 142 -2.87 -20.54 -7.34
C VAL A 142 -4.21 -20.82 -6.65
N GLU A 143 -5.32 -20.37 -7.23
CA GLU A 143 -6.70 -20.58 -6.74
C GLU A 143 -6.97 -20.02 -5.32
N LEU A 144 -6.18 -19.05 -4.87
CA LEU A 144 -6.44 -18.31 -3.62
C LEU A 144 -7.74 -17.50 -3.73
N VAL A 145 -8.01 -16.97 -4.93
CA VAL A 145 -9.26 -16.30 -5.32
C VAL A 145 -9.77 -16.86 -6.64
N GLY A 146 -11.08 -16.83 -6.84
CA GLY A 146 -11.71 -17.34 -8.06
C GLY A 146 -11.53 -16.42 -9.26
N ALA A 147 -11.47 -17.01 -10.45
CA ALA A 147 -11.35 -16.28 -11.72
C ALA A 147 -12.52 -15.31 -11.97
N GLU A 148 -13.69 -15.57 -11.38
CA GLU A 148 -14.86 -14.70 -11.47
C GLU A 148 -14.67 -13.33 -10.78
N LEU A 149 -13.72 -13.23 -9.85
CA LEU A 149 -13.39 -11.97 -9.17
C LEU A 149 -12.24 -11.22 -9.85
N ARG A 150 -11.50 -11.87 -10.77
CA ARG A 150 -10.26 -11.36 -11.36
C ARG A 150 -10.38 -9.92 -11.87
N GLU A 151 -11.35 -9.64 -12.74
CA GLU A 151 -11.49 -8.31 -13.35
C GLU A 151 -11.79 -7.20 -12.33
N LYS A 152 -12.57 -7.51 -11.29
CA LYS A 152 -12.88 -6.55 -10.22
C LYS A 152 -11.63 -6.28 -9.37
N LEU A 153 -10.91 -7.34 -9.03
CA LEU A 153 -9.68 -7.23 -8.24
C LEU A 153 -8.55 -6.53 -9.03
N LEU A 154 -8.41 -6.79 -10.33
CA LEU A 154 -7.48 -6.07 -11.20
C LEU A 154 -7.84 -4.58 -11.29
N SER A 155 -9.13 -4.24 -11.29
CA SER A 155 -9.57 -2.84 -11.24
C SER A 155 -9.16 -2.15 -9.93
N ALA A 156 -9.18 -2.86 -8.80
CA ALA A 156 -8.71 -2.36 -7.51
C ALA A 156 -7.16 -2.31 -7.42
N GLU A 157 -6.46 -3.31 -7.97
CA GLU A 157 -4.99 -3.38 -8.01
C GLU A 157 -4.34 -2.22 -8.80
N ARG A 158 -5.10 -1.58 -9.71
CA ARG A 158 -4.68 -0.33 -10.37
C ARG A 158 -4.44 0.82 -9.39
N ALA A 159 -4.99 0.78 -8.18
CA ALA A 159 -4.65 1.71 -7.12
C ALA A 159 -3.17 1.60 -6.66
N VAL A 160 -2.52 0.47 -6.96
CA VAL A 160 -1.10 0.21 -6.69
C VAL A 160 -0.26 0.34 -7.96
N THR A 161 -0.76 -0.17 -9.09
CA THR A 161 0.01 -0.26 -10.36
C THR A 161 -0.16 0.95 -11.28
N GLY A 162 -1.15 1.81 -10.99
CA GLY A 162 -1.50 3.02 -11.72
C GLY A 162 -2.65 2.83 -12.71
N TYR A 163 -3.53 3.82 -12.78
CA TYR A 163 -4.57 3.91 -13.81
C TYR A 163 -3.99 4.53 -15.07
N LYS A 164 -4.25 3.95 -16.25
CA LYS A 164 -3.79 4.53 -17.50
C LYS A 164 -4.67 5.71 -17.89
N ASP A 165 -4.07 6.88 -18.06
CA ASP A 165 -4.74 8.05 -18.63
C ASP A 165 -5.08 7.80 -20.11
N PRO A 166 -6.35 7.84 -20.53
CA PRO A 166 -6.73 7.58 -21.91
C PRO A 166 -6.22 8.64 -22.90
N TYR A 167 -5.89 9.85 -22.43
CA TYR A 167 -5.44 10.95 -23.29
C TYR A 167 -3.92 11.03 -23.41
N THR A 168 -3.19 10.78 -22.32
CA THR A 168 -1.72 10.91 -22.29
C THR A 168 -0.99 9.58 -22.28
N GLY A 169 -1.67 8.48 -21.93
CA GLY A 169 -1.05 7.17 -21.70
C GLY A 169 -0.27 7.07 -20.38
N ASN A 170 -0.15 8.16 -19.63
CA ASN A 170 0.58 8.20 -18.36
C ASN A 170 -0.12 7.38 -17.27
N LYS A 171 0.64 6.97 -16.26
CA LYS A 171 0.10 6.36 -15.05
C LYS A 171 -0.40 7.44 -14.11
N LEU A 172 -1.65 7.31 -13.67
CA LEU A 172 -2.31 8.15 -12.68
C LEU A 172 -2.39 7.40 -11.36
N SER A 173 -2.28 8.14 -10.26
CA SER A 173 -2.65 7.63 -8.94
C SER A 173 -4.15 7.36 -8.84
N LEU A 174 -4.56 6.60 -7.83
CA LEU A 174 -5.96 6.37 -7.50
C LEU A 174 -6.74 7.69 -7.37
N PHE A 175 -6.17 8.65 -6.65
CA PHE A 175 -6.77 9.96 -6.43
C PHE A 175 -6.94 10.76 -7.73
N GLN A 176 -5.92 10.77 -8.59
CA GLN A 176 -5.98 11.45 -9.88
C GLN A 176 -7.01 10.80 -10.81
N ALA A 177 -7.05 9.46 -10.83
CA ALA A 177 -8.04 8.70 -11.58
C ALA A 177 -9.47 9.02 -11.12
N MET A 178 -9.68 9.15 -9.80
CA MET A 178 -10.94 9.55 -9.19
C MET A 178 -11.34 10.98 -9.59
N LYS A 179 -10.44 11.97 -9.48
CA LYS A 179 -10.71 13.36 -9.91
C LYS A 179 -11.02 13.46 -11.41
N LYS A 180 -10.47 12.54 -12.24
CA LYS A 180 -10.75 12.45 -13.68
C LYS A 180 -11.96 11.56 -14.03
N GLY A 181 -12.65 10.99 -13.04
CA GLY A 181 -13.84 10.14 -13.27
C GLY A 181 -13.55 8.79 -13.92
N LEU A 182 -12.29 8.31 -13.85
CA LEU A 182 -11.91 6.97 -14.34
C LEU A 182 -12.31 5.84 -13.38
N ILE A 183 -12.64 6.20 -12.14
CA ILE A 183 -13.21 5.33 -11.12
C ILE A 183 -14.34 6.08 -10.42
N VAL A 184 -15.39 5.34 -10.05
CA VAL A 184 -16.51 5.86 -9.25
C VAL A 184 -15.98 6.43 -7.94
N LYS A 185 -16.44 7.63 -7.57
CA LYS A 185 -15.88 8.42 -6.46
C LYS A 185 -15.94 7.66 -5.13
N GLU A 186 -17.07 7.05 -4.82
CA GLU A 186 -17.32 6.30 -3.59
C GLU A 186 -16.39 5.07 -3.50
N HIS A 187 -16.16 4.40 -4.65
CA HIS A 187 -15.20 3.30 -4.71
C HIS A 187 -13.76 3.83 -4.49
N GLY A 188 -13.39 4.94 -5.13
CA GLY A 188 -12.08 5.57 -4.95
C GLY A 188 -11.79 5.98 -3.51
N ILE A 189 -12.76 6.60 -2.83
CA ILE A 189 -12.67 7.01 -1.42
C ILE A 189 -12.39 5.80 -0.53
N ARG A 190 -13.13 4.71 -0.71
CA ARG A 190 -12.95 3.48 0.07
C ARG A 190 -11.57 2.86 -0.11
N LEU A 191 -11.02 2.88 -1.33
CA LEU A 191 -9.68 2.36 -1.58
C LEU A 191 -8.58 3.28 -1.01
N LEU A 192 -8.77 4.61 -1.06
CA LEU A 192 -7.86 5.59 -0.44
C LEU A 192 -7.80 5.41 1.08
N GLU A 193 -8.96 5.21 1.70
CA GLU A 193 -9.07 4.94 3.13
C GLU A 193 -8.28 3.69 3.54
N ALA A 194 -8.43 2.59 2.79
CA ALA A 194 -7.67 1.37 3.02
C ALA A 194 -6.15 1.61 2.89
N GLN A 195 -5.70 2.39 1.90
CA GLN A 195 -4.29 2.77 1.76
C GLN A 195 -3.79 3.57 2.97
N ILE A 196 -4.52 4.60 3.40
CA ILE A 196 -4.12 5.43 4.56
C ILE A 196 -4.00 4.58 5.82
N ALA A 197 -5.02 3.77 6.12
CA ALA A 197 -5.05 2.90 7.29
C ALA A 197 -3.93 1.86 7.32
N THR A 198 -3.40 1.50 6.14
CA THR A 198 -2.32 0.50 6.00
C THR A 198 -0.94 1.13 5.76
N GLY A 199 -0.76 2.42 6.02
CA GLY A 199 0.58 3.04 6.08
C GLY A 199 0.75 4.32 5.26
N GLY A 200 -0.17 4.63 4.34
CA GLY A 200 -0.14 5.85 3.53
C GLY A 200 -0.56 5.64 2.07
N ILE A 201 -0.68 6.74 1.34
CA ILE A 201 -1.05 6.81 -0.08
C ILE A 201 0.03 6.14 -0.93
N ILE A 202 -0.36 5.37 -1.95
CA ILE A 202 0.58 4.67 -2.83
C ILE A 202 0.96 5.52 -4.05
N ASP A 203 2.26 5.61 -4.33
CA ASP A 203 2.81 6.12 -5.57
C ASP A 203 2.86 4.99 -6.63
N PRO A 204 2.06 5.04 -7.70
CA PRO A 204 2.05 3.99 -8.72
C PRO A 204 3.26 4.02 -9.66
N VAL A 205 4.01 5.13 -9.69
CA VAL A 205 5.20 5.31 -10.52
C VAL A 205 6.41 4.68 -9.83
N HIS A 206 6.61 5.05 -8.55
CA HIS A 206 7.75 4.62 -7.74
C HIS A 206 7.48 3.37 -6.90
N SER A 207 6.23 2.90 -6.82
CA SER A 207 5.86 1.62 -6.24
C SER A 207 6.10 1.49 -4.73
N HIS A 208 5.92 2.57 -3.98
CA HIS A 208 5.93 2.58 -2.52
C HIS A 208 4.90 3.57 -1.99
N ARG A 209 4.69 3.58 -0.67
CA ARG A 209 3.79 4.52 0.00
C ARG A 209 4.50 5.81 0.32
N LEU A 210 3.73 6.88 0.41
CA LEU A 210 4.20 8.23 0.68
C LEU A 210 3.70 8.75 2.02
N PRO A 211 4.51 9.56 2.73
CA PRO A 211 4.00 10.47 3.74
C PRO A 211 2.94 11.40 3.13
N VAL A 212 1.96 11.80 3.94
CA VAL A 212 0.81 12.61 3.49
C VAL A 212 1.24 13.92 2.81
N GLU A 213 2.22 14.61 3.39
CA GLU A 213 2.76 15.88 2.85
C GLU A 213 3.42 15.70 1.47
N VAL A 214 4.06 14.56 1.23
CA VAL A 214 4.65 14.24 -0.07
C VAL A 214 3.57 13.87 -1.08
N ALA A 215 2.53 13.15 -0.64
CA ALA A 215 1.38 12.84 -1.47
C ALA A 215 0.65 14.12 -1.94
N TYR A 216 0.56 15.15 -1.09
CA TYR A 216 0.05 16.48 -1.49
C TYR A 216 0.92 17.13 -2.56
N LYS A 217 2.24 17.20 -2.33
CA LYS A 217 3.19 17.80 -3.29
C LYS A 217 3.17 17.11 -4.65
N ARG A 218 2.99 15.78 -4.68
CA ARG A 218 2.89 14.98 -5.92
C ARG A 218 1.49 14.99 -6.54
N GLY A 219 0.51 15.63 -5.91
CA GLY A 219 -0.88 15.68 -6.38
C GLY A 219 -1.57 14.30 -6.37
N TYR A 220 -1.13 13.40 -5.49
CA TYR A 220 -1.74 12.07 -5.28
C TYR A 220 -2.73 12.07 -4.12
N PHE A 221 -2.86 13.19 -3.42
CA PHE A 221 -3.83 13.42 -2.37
C PHE A 221 -4.01 14.94 -2.18
N ASP A 222 -5.05 15.39 -1.48
CA ASP A 222 -5.25 16.80 -1.14
C ASP A 222 -5.85 16.98 0.27
N GLU A 223 -5.75 18.20 0.80
CA GLU A 223 -6.27 18.54 2.14
C GLU A 223 -7.80 18.45 2.23
N GLU A 224 -8.50 18.63 1.11
CA GLU A 224 -9.95 18.46 1.03
C GLU A 224 -10.33 17.00 1.30
N MET A 225 -9.72 16.07 0.57
CA MET A 225 -9.95 14.64 0.76
C MET A 225 -9.46 14.15 2.12
N ASN A 226 -8.36 14.72 2.63
CA ASN A 226 -7.91 14.42 3.99
C ASN A 226 -8.94 14.79 5.04
N ARG A 227 -9.60 15.96 4.92
CA ARG A 227 -10.70 16.35 5.82
C ARG A 227 -11.90 15.41 5.68
N ILE A 228 -12.27 15.03 4.46
CA ILE A 228 -13.37 14.08 4.22
C ILE A 228 -13.08 12.74 4.91
N LEU A 229 -11.88 12.19 4.75
CA LEU A 229 -11.50 10.90 5.33
C LEU A 229 -11.24 10.97 6.85
N SER A 230 -10.98 12.15 7.39
CA SER A 230 -10.80 12.35 8.85
C SER A 230 -12.12 12.47 9.60
N ASP A 231 -13.22 12.83 8.92
CA ASP A 231 -14.55 12.92 9.51
C ASP A 231 -15.40 11.70 9.13
N PRO A 232 -15.63 10.74 10.06
CA PRO A 232 -16.35 9.50 9.78
C PRO A 232 -17.86 9.74 9.59
N THR A 233 -18.22 10.24 8.42
CA THR A 233 -19.60 10.36 7.93
C THR A 233 -20.05 9.07 7.24
N ASP A 234 -21.33 8.95 6.90
CA ASP A 234 -21.82 7.74 6.21
C ASP A 234 -21.19 7.53 4.82
N ASP A 235 -20.71 8.61 4.18
CA ASP A 235 -20.04 8.57 2.89
C ASP A 235 -18.64 7.93 2.93
N THR A 236 -18.02 7.82 4.12
CA THR A 236 -16.70 7.20 4.31
C THR A 236 -16.78 5.79 4.91
N LYS A 237 -17.95 5.37 5.41
CA LYS A 237 -18.16 4.04 6.00
C LYS A 237 -18.41 2.96 4.93
N GLY A 238 -17.42 2.72 4.09
CA GLY A 238 -17.49 1.81 2.94
C GLY A 238 -17.36 0.32 3.27
N PHE A 239 -17.10 -0.06 4.52
CA PHE A 239 -16.88 -1.43 4.97
C PHE A 239 -17.99 -1.89 5.92
N PHE A 240 -18.25 -3.19 5.97
CA PHE A 240 -19.33 -3.76 6.78
C PHE A 240 -18.76 -4.76 7.79
N ASP A 241 -19.07 -4.60 9.07
CA ASP A 241 -18.71 -5.58 10.10
C ASP A 241 -19.72 -6.75 10.10
N PRO A 242 -19.28 -7.99 9.78
CA PRO A 242 -20.17 -9.14 9.77
C PRO A 242 -20.71 -9.54 11.16
N ASN A 243 -20.10 -9.06 12.26
CA ASN A 243 -20.52 -9.38 13.62
C ASN A 243 -21.59 -8.43 14.16
N THR A 244 -21.37 -7.12 14.00
CA THR A 244 -22.29 -6.09 14.53
C THR A 244 -23.32 -5.60 13.52
N HIS A 245 -23.13 -5.94 12.24
CA HIS A 245 -23.95 -5.47 11.13
C HIS A 245 -23.91 -3.94 10.92
N GLU A 246 -22.81 -3.30 11.30
CA GLU A 246 -22.59 -1.86 11.16
C GLU A 246 -21.73 -1.55 9.94
N ASN A 247 -21.98 -0.39 9.32
CA ASN A 247 -21.06 0.19 8.35
C ASN A 247 -19.95 0.95 9.10
N LEU A 248 -18.70 0.72 8.71
CA LEU A 248 -17.50 1.25 9.34
C LEU A 248 -16.53 1.78 8.29
N THR A 249 -15.65 2.67 8.75
CA THR A 249 -14.39 2.98 8.07
C THR A 249 -13.48 1.75 8.04
N TYR A 250 -12.55 1.67 7.08
CA TYR A 250 -11.55 0.60 7.08
C TYR A 250 -10.74 0.58 8.36
N LEU A 251 -10.37 1.76 8.87
CA LEU A 251 -9.59 1.88 10.11
C LEU A 251 -10.36 1.33 11.32
N GLN A 252 -11.65 1.66 11.45
CA GLN A 252 -12.49 1.12 12.52
C GLN A 252 -12.63 -0.41 12.42
N LEU A 253 -12.80 -0.95 11.22
CA LEU A 253 -12.88 -2.40 11.03
C LEU A 253 -11.54 -3.09 11.35
N LEU A 254 -10.42 -2.51 10.91
CA LEU A 254 -9.07 -3.00 11.19
C LEU A 254 -8.77 -3.00 12.70
N GLN A 255 -9.24 -2.00 13.44
CA GLN A 255 -9.10 -1.93 14.91
C GLN A 255 -9.89 -3.03 15.65
N ARG A 256 -10.89 -3.64 15.00
CA ARG A 256 -11.62 -4.80 15.54
C ARG A 256 -10.94 -6.14 15.22
N CYS A 257 -9.91 -6.14 14.37
CA CYS A 257 -9.16 -7.35 14.03
C CYS A 257 -8.13 -7.69 15.11
N LEU A 258 -7.76 -8.97 15.16
CA LEU A 258 -6.69 -9.47 16.01
C LEU A 258 -5.43 -9.65 15.16
N PRO A 259 -4.25 -9.22 15.65
CA PRO A 259 -3.00 -9.58 15.01
C PRO A 259 -2.77 -11.09 15.15
N ASP A 260 -2.33 -11.70 14.05
CA ASP A 260 -1.86 -13.09 14.06
C ASP A 260 -0.48 -13.13 14.76
N PRO A 261 -0.28 -13.95 15.79
CA PRO A 261 1.02 -14.05 16.46
C PRO A 261 2.08 -14.80 15.65
N GLU A 262 1.68 -15.49 14.58
CA GLU A 262 2.53 -16.24 13.64
C GLU A 262 2.72 -15.49 12.32
#